data_AF-A0A920FCD4-F1
#
_entry.id   AF-A0A920FCD4-F1
#
_cell.length_a   1.000
_cell.length_b   1.000
_cell.length_c   1.000
_cell.angle_alpha   90.00
_cell.angle_beta   90.00
_cell.angle_gamma   90.00
#
_symmetry.space_group_name_H-M   'P 1'
#
loop_
_entity.id
_entity.type
_entity.pdbx_description
1 polymer ?
#
loop_
_entity_poly.entity_id
_entity_poly.type
_entity_poly.pdbx_seq_one_letter_code
_entity_poly.pdbx_strand_id
1 'polypeptide(L)'
;MLSEGGADIKLMDRRSLESLLPSFNFKDIDVGLYSPSDSRIDPYSALRGFKRAAIDLGVEYKKDRVVDINHDHRRVNSVKLESGTFIPVDIIINAANCWAPDICKMVGMKVPIEPVRRQTF
;
A
#
# COMPACT_ATOMS: atom_id res chain seq x y z
N MET A 1 21.72 0.48 -13.72
CA MET A 1 20.97 0.87 -12.50
C MET A 1 19.61 0.17 -12.36
N LEU A 2 18.59 0.42 -13.20
CA LEU A 2 17.28 -0.27 -13.03
C LEU A 2 17.34 -1.77 -13.35
N SER A 3 18.02 -2.15 -14.43
CA SER A 3 18.18 -3.55 -14.82
C SER A 3 19.08 -4.35 -13.87
N GLU A 4 20.03 -3.69 -13.21
CA GLU A 4 20.85 -4.32 -12.15
C GLU A 4 19.99 -4.68 -10.93
N GLY A 5 18.87 -3.97 -10.72
CA GLY A 5 17.86 -4.30 -9.71
C GLY A 5 16.86 -5.39 -10.14
N GLY A 6 17.06 -6.01 -11.31
CA GLY A 6 16.22 -7.11 -11.81
C GLY A 6 14.98 -6.67 -12.61
N ALA A 7 14.82 -5.38 -12.91
CA ALA A 7 13.72 -4.91 -13.76
C ALA A 7 14.03 -5.10 -15.25
N ASP A 8 13.08 -5.68 -16.01
CA ASP A 8 13.15 -5.72 -17.48
C ASP A 8 12.76 -4.34 -18.05
N ILE A 9 13.76 -3.51 -18.35
CA ILE A 9 13.57 -2.15 -18.85
C ILE A 9 14.24 -2.00 -20.20
N LYS A 10 13.50 -1.45 -21.16
CA LYS A 10 13.96 -1.14 -22.52
C LYS A 10 13.99 0.36 -22.73
N LEU A 11 15.14 0.87 -23.18
CA LEU A 11 15.25 2.23 -23.68
C LEU A 11 14.68 2.26 -25.10
N MET A 12 13.68 3.11 -25.32
CA MET A 12 12.91 3.17 -26.57
C MET A 12 13.12 4.52 -27.23
N ASP A 13 13.52 4.52 -28.50
CA ASP A 13 13.49 5.71 -29.34
C ASP A 13 12.05 6.05 -29.76
N ARG A 14 11.87 7.23 -30.36
CA ARG A 14 10.57 7.71 -30.84
C ARG A 14 9.88 6.70 -31.75
N ARG A 15 10.61 6.15 -32.73
CA ARG A 15 10.06 5.21 -33.70
C ARG A 15 9.53 3.93 -33.02
N SER A 16 10.26 3.41 -32.05
CA SER A 16 9.85 2.23 -31.29
C SER A 16 8.61 2.51 -30.42
N LEU A 17 8.50 3.71 -29.86
CA LEU A 17 7.31 4.16 -29.10
C LEU A 17 6.09 4.31 -30.01
N GLU A 18 6.23 4.95 -31.17
CA GLU A 18 5.16 5.10 -32.17
C GLU A 18 4.63 3.73 -32.65
N SER A 19 5.54 2.77 -32.83
CA SER A 19 5.15 1.40 -33.20
C SER A 19 4.42 0.67 -32.07
N LEU A 20 4.76 0.93 -30.81
CA LEU A 20 4.19 0.24 -29.65
C LEU A 20 2.84 0.83 -29.24
N LEU A 21 2.71 2.16 -29.29
CA LEU A 21 1.55 2.92 -28.81
C LEU A 21 1.05 3.88 -29.92
N PRO A 22 0.50 3.36 -31.03
CA PRO A 22 0.20 4.17 -32.22
C PRO A 22 -0.89 5.23 -32.01
N SER A 23 -1.65 5.17 -30.91
CA SER A 23 -2.66 6.17 -30.55
C SER A 23 -2.09 7.38 -29.80
N PHE A 24 -0.80 7.37 -29.46
CA PHE A 24 -0.13 8.44 -28.71
C PHE A 24 0.64 9.37 -29.67
N ASN A 25 0.82 10.63 -29.26
CA ASN A 25 1.66 11.59 -29.99
C ASN A 25 3.05 11.66 -29.36
N PHE A 26 4.09 11.27 -30.10
CA PHE A 26 5.49 11.26 -29.65
C PHE A 26 6.36 12.35 -30.30
N LYS A 27 5.76 13.31 -31.02
CA LYS A 27 6.48 14.33 -31.79
C LYS A 27 7.58 15.04 -31.00
N ASP A 28 7.30 15.34 -29.73
CA ASP A 28 8.19 16.10 -28.84
C ASP A 28 8.87 15.20 -27.79
N ILE A 29 8.92 13.89 -28.03
CA ILE A 29 9.57 12.90 -27.15
C ILE A 29 10.91 12.48 -27.74
N ASP A 30 11.98 12.57 -26.94
CA ASP A 30 13.33 12.15 -27.32
C ASP A 30 13.57 10.65 -27.05
N VAL A 31 13.12 10.16 -25.89
CA VAL A 31 13.31 8.77 -25.45
C VAL A 31 12.23 8.37 -24.43
N GLY A 32 11.92 7.07 -24.35
CA GLY A 32 11.08 6.49 -23.31
C GLY A 32 11.75 5.30 -22.63
N LEU A 33 11.36 5.03 -21.38
CA LEU A 33 11.68 3.78 -20.69
C LEU A 33 10.42 2.92 -20.67
N TYR A 34 10.51 1.74 -21.28
CA TYR A 34 9.41 0.79 -21.35
C TYR A 34 9.73 -0.45 -20.52
N SER A 35 8.84 -0.81 -19.61
CA SER A 35 8.89 -2.04 -18.83
C SER A 35 7.82 -3.01 -19.34
N PRO A 36 8.18 -4.05 -20.10
CA PRO A 36 7.19 -4.97 -20.68
C PRO A 36 6.41 -5.77 -19.63
N SER A 37 6.98 -5.94 -18.44
CA SER A 37 6.35 -6.63 -17.32
C SER A 37 5.43 -5.74 -16.48
N ASP A 38 5.47 -4.42 -16.67
CA ASP A 38 4.60 -3.52 -15.94
C ASP A 38 3.15 -3.71 -16.39
N SER A 39 2.24 -3.68 -15.43
CA SER A 39 0.82 -3.81 -15.69
C SER A 39 0.00 -3.09 -14.63
N ARG A 40 -1.31 -3.08 -14.83
CA ARG A 40 -2.29 -2.56 -13.88
C ARG A 40 -2.97 -3.72 -13.19
N ILE A 41 -3.11 -3.62 -11.88
CA ILE A 41 -3.97 -4.51 -11.10
C ILE A 41 -5.25 -3.76 -10.73
N ASP A 42 -6.34 -4.50 -10.57
CA ASP A 42 -7.46 -4.01 -9.75
C ASP A 42 -7.07 -4.19 -8.27
N PRO A 43 -6.76 -3.10 -7.54
CA PRO A 43 -6.30 -3.20 -6.16
C PRO A 43 -7.39 -3.74 -5.23
N TYR A 44 -8.67 -3.51 -5.54
CA TYR A 44 -9.76 -4.02 -4.71
C TYR A 44 -9.88 -5.53 -4.84
N SER A 45 -9.86 -6.05 -6.07
CA SER A 45 -9.86 -7.50 -6.32
C SER A 45 -8.65 -8.18 -5.69
N ALA A 46 -7.45 -7.59 -5.82
CA ALA A 46 -6.24 -8.12 -5.18
C ALA A 46 -6.39 -8.18 -3.64
N LEU A 47 -6.83 -7.09 -3.01
CA LEU A 47 -7.07 -7.04 -1.56
C LEU A 47 -8.09 -8.09 -1.11
N ARG A 48 -9.20 -8.25 -1.85
CA ARG A 48 -10.22 -9.25 -1.57
C ARG A 48 -9.68 -10.66 -1.66
N GLY A 49 -8.84 -10.94 -2.66
CA GLY A 49 -8.15 -12.22 -2.82
C GLY A 49 -7.25 -12.55 -1.63
N PHE A 50 -6.35 -11.63 -1.26
CA PHE A 50 -5.47 -11.81 -0.11
C PHE A 50 -6.24 -11.98 1.20
N LYS A 51 -7.27 -11.15 1.44
CA LYS A 51 -8.13 -11.28 2.62
C LYS A 51 -8.79 -12.65 2.67
N ARG A 52 -9.33 -13.15 1.55
CA ARG A 52 -9.99 -14.46 1.51
C ARG A 52 -9.01 -15.58 1.82
N ALA A 53 -7.83 -15.58 1.18
CA ALA A 53 -6.79 -16.56 1.42
C ALA A 53 -6.31 -16.57 2.88
N ALA A 54 -6.15 -15.40 3.50
CA ALA A 54 -5.78 -15.29 4.91
C ALA A 54 -6.84 -15.91 5.84
N ILE A 55 -8.13 -15.63 5.58
CA ILE A 55 -9.24 -16.22 6.34
C ILE A 55 -9.28 -17.74 6.16
N ASP A 56 -9.08 -18.23 4.93
CA ASP A 56 -9.05 -19.68 4.64
C ASP A 56 -7.85 -20.37 5.33
N LEU A 57 -6.78 -19.63 5.65
CA LEU A 57 -5.64 -20.09 6.47
C LEU A 57 -5.85 -19.91 7.99
N GLY A 58 -7.04 -19.49 8.42
CA GLY A 58 -7.41 -19.39 9.84
C GLY A 58 -7.23 -18.01 10.48
N VAL A 59 -6.93 -16.97 9.71
CA VAL A 59 -6.87 -15.60 10.24
C VAL A 59 -8.27 -15.08 10.55
N GLU A 60 -8.49 -14.57 11.77
CA GLU A 60 -9.71 -13.87 12.12
C GLU A 60 -9.73 -12.47 11.50
N TYR A 61 -10.77 -12.17 10.72
CA TYR A 61 -11.00 -10.83 10.21
C TYR A 61 -12.13 -10.13 10.97
N LYS A 62 -11.81 -9.00 11.61
CA LYS A 62 -12.79 -8.15 12.29
C LYS A 62 -12.88 -6.79 11.60
N LYS A 63 -14.09 -6.41 11.17
CA LYS A 63 -14.37 -5.07 10.64
C LYS A 63 -14.76 -4.15 11.80
N ASP A 64 -13.79 -3.43 12.35
CA ASP A 64 -14.01 -2.47 13.43
C ASP A 64 -12.91 -1.40 13.39
N ARG A 65 -13.07 -0.32 14.16
CA ARG A 65 -12.10 0.77 14.25
C ARG A 65 -11.33 0.67 15.56
N VAL A 66 -10.00 0.67 15.49
CA VAL A 66 -9.15 0.84 16.67
C VAL A 66 -9.25 2.29 17.13
N VAL A 67 -9.57 2.48 18.41
CA VAL A 67 -9.70 3.81 19.03
C VAL A 67 -8.69 4.07 20.14
N ASP A 68 -8.07 3.01 20.68
CA ASP A 68 -7.01 3.12 21.67
C ASP A 68 -6.11 1.87 21.68
N ILE A 69 -4.89 2.01 22.18
CA ILE A 69 -3.95 0.91 22.38
C ILE A 69 -3.49 0.94 23.83
N ASN A 70 -3.76 -0.14 24.56
CA ASN A 70 -3.30 -0.26 25.93
C ASN A 70 -1.88 -0.84 25.96
N HIS A 71 -0.98 -0.16 26.67
CA HIS A 71 0.43 -0.55 26.78
C HIS A 71 1.05 -0.04 28.10
N ASP A 72 2.16 -0.64 28.52
CA ASP A 72 2.92 -0.24 29.73
C ASP A 72 4.18 0.60 29.40
N HIS A 73 4.15 1.31 28.27
CA HIS A 73 5.28 2.01 27.62
C HIS A 73 6.41 1.11 27.09
N ARG A 74 6.44 -0.19 27.40
CA ARG A 74 7.41 -1.14 26.84
C ARG A 74 6.75 -2.16 25.91
N ARG A 75 5.53 -2.58 26.25
CA ARG A 75 4.79 -3.63 25.56
C ARG A 75 3.32 -3.27 25.47
N VAL A 76 2.76 -3.53 24.30
CA VAL A 76 1.31 -3.57 24.08
C VAL A 76 0.71 -4.75 24.85
N ASN A 77 -0.52 -4.58 25.35
CA ASN A 77 -1.30 -5.68 25.94
C ASN A 77 -2.66 -5.89 25.27
N SER A 78 -3.28 -4.85 24.71
CA SER A 78 -4.59 -4.95 24.07
C SER A 78 -4.88 -3.75 23.16
N VAL A 79 -5.82 -3.94 22.24
CA VAL A 79 -6.43 -2.86 21.45
C VAL A 79 -7.88 -2.64 21.88
N LYS A 80 -8.28 -1.38 21.99
CA LYS A 80 -9.67 -0.99 22.21
C LYS A 80 -10.31 -0.66 20.87
N LEU A 81 -11.47 -1.26 20.63
CA LEU A 81 -12.28 -1.02 19.45
C LEU A 81 -13.38 0.00 19.73
N GLU A 82 -13.86 0.68 18.69
CA GLU A 82 -14.99 1.62 18.76
C GLU A 82 -16.26 0.97 19.29
N SER A 83 -16.45 -0.33 19.03
CA SER A 83 -17.53 -1.14 19.61
C SER A 83 -17.46 -1.31 21.14
N GLY A 84 -16.37 -0.86 21.78
CA GLY A 84 -16.10 -1.07 23.21
C GLY A 84 -15.40 -2.40 23.51
N THR A 85 -15.16 -3.24 22.49
CA THR A 85 -14.45 -4.51 22.65
C THR A 85 -12.96 -4.27 22.91
N PHE A 86 -12.37 -5.05 23.83
CA PHE A 86 -10.92 -5.15 24.00
C PHE A 86 -10.42 -6.46 23.42
N ILE A 87 -9.36 -6.40 22.61
CA ILE A 87 -8.71 -7.58 22.05
C ILE A 87 -7.30 -7.67 22.65
N PRO A 88 -7.00 -8.71 23.45
CA PRO A 88 -5.65 -8.97 23.94
C PRO A 88 -4.69 -9.28 22.78
N VAL A 89 -3.51 -8.66 22.79
CA VAL A 89 -2.49 -8.84 21.75
C VAL A 89 -1.09 -8.69 22.32
N ASP A 90 -0.15 -9.47 21.78
CA ASP A 90 1.28 -9.34 22.10
C ASP A 90 2.03 -8.41 21.14
N ILE A 91 1.53 -8.28 19.91
CA ILE A 91 2.15 -7.54 18.80
C ILE A 91 1.06 -6.82 18.02
N ILE A 92 1.34 -5.58 17.61
CA ILE A 92 0.52 -4.81 16.69
C ILE A 92 1.38 -4.42 15.48
N ILE A 93 0.85 -4.59 14.27
CA ILE A 93 1.43 -4.08 13.04
C ILE A 93 0.54 -2.93 12.55
N ASN A 94 1.08 -1.71 12.50
CA ASN A 94 0.35 -0.56 11.97
C ASN A 94 0.39 -0.57 10.43
N ALA A 95 -0.66 -1.11 9.82
CA ALA A 95 -0.88 -1.10 8.36
C ALA A 95 -1.97 -0.08 7.95
N ALA A 96 -2.18 0.99 8.73
CA ALA A 96 -3.30 1.91 8.55
C ALA A 96 -3.06 3.03 7.52
N ASN A 97 -2.01 2.94 6.69
CA ASN A 97 -1.70 3.88 5.60
C ASN A 97 -1.82 5.37 6.04
N CYS A 98 -2.73 6.16 5.46
CA CYS A 98 -2.88 7.58 5.77
C CYS A 98 -3.37 7.86 7.19
N TRP A 99 -3.95 6.85 7.87
CA TRP A 99 -4.33 6.91 9.29
C TRP A 99 -3.22 6.42 10.23
N ALA A 100 -2.07 5.98 9.70
CA ALA A 100 -0.95 5.52 10.51
C ALA A 100 -0.50 6.54 11.58
N PRO A 101 -0.44 7.87 11.31
CA PRO A 101 -0.13 8.85 12.35
C PRO A 101 -1.08 8.81 13.54
N ASP A 102 -2.37 8.60 13.31
CA ASP A 102 -3.36 8.59 14.39
C ASP A 102 -3.24 7.34 15.26
N ILE A 103 -2.92 6.19 14.66
CA ILE A 103 -2.59 4.97 15.41
C ILE A 103 -1.29 5.15 16.21
N CYS A 104 -0.24 5.75 15.62
CA CYS A 104 1.02 5.98 16.31
C CYS A 104 0.89 6.93 17.52
N LYS A 105 0.01 7.95 17.44
CA LYS A 105 -0.27 8.85 18.56
C LYS A 105 -0.83 8.11 19.79
N MET A 106 -1.59 7.02 19.60
CA MET A 106 -2.14 6.22 20.71
C MET A 106 -1.04 5.61 21.59
N VAL A 107 0.17 5.44 21.06
CA VAL A 107 1.34 4.95 21.80
C VAL A 107 2.42 6.03 22.00
N GLY A 108 2.07 7.30 21.83
CA GLY A 108 2.98 8.43 22.02
C GLY A 108 4.05 8.59 20.93
N MET A 109 3.92 7.90 19.79
CA MET A 109 4.88 7.98 18.69
C MET A 109 4.45 9.04 17.67
N LYS A 110 5.41 9.86 17.24
CA LYS A 110 5.24 10.78 16.11
C LYS A 110 5.96 10.21 14.89
N VAL A 111 5.26 10.16 13.75
CA VAL A 111 5.80 9.70 12.46
C VAL A 111 5.75 10.82 11.43
N PRO A 112 6.74 10.93 10.54
CA PRO A 112 6.81 11.98 9.52
C PRO A 112 5.94 11.62 8.29
N ILE A 113 4.64 11.40 8.51
CA ILE A 113 3.68 11.03 7.46
C ILE A 113 2.56 12.07 7.44
N GLU A 114 2.34 12.66 6.26
CA GLU A 114 1.27 13.63 6.02
C GLU A 114 0.37 13.15 4.87
N PRO A 115 -0.92 12.89 5.14
CA PRO A 115 -1.86 12.51 4.09
C PRO A 115 -2.08 13.63 3.07
N VAL A 116 -1.94 13.30 1.79
CA VAL A 116 -2.22 14.23 0.68
C VAL A 116 -3.33 13.69 -0.21
N ARG A 117 -4.11 14.59 -0.80
CA ARG A 117 -5.13 14.23 -1.79
C ARG A 117 -4.49 14.12 -3.16
N ARG A 118 -4.86 13.07 -3.90
CA ARG A 118 -4.49 12.88 -5.31
C ARG A 118 -5.76 12.85 -6.15
N GLN A 119 -5.76 13.59 -7.25
CA GLN A 119 -6.81 13.50 -8.26
C GLN A 119 -6.46 12.41 -9.27
N THR A 120 -7.44 11.59 -9.64
CA THR A 120 -7.35 10.55 -10.66
C THR A 120 -8.55 10.68 -11.60
N PHE A 121 -8.35 10.43 -12.89
CA PHE A 121 -9.35 10.58 -13.95
C PHE A 121 -9.71 9.21 -14.54
#